data_AF-A0A0J6IYG1-F1
#
_entry.id   AF-A0A0J6IYG1-F1
#
_cell.length_a   1.000
_cell.length_b   1.000
_cell.length_c   1.000
_cell.angle_alpha   90.00
_cell.angle_beta   90.00
_cell.angle_gamma   90.00
#
_symmetry.space_group_name_H-M   'P 1'
#
loop_
_entity.id
_entity.type
_entity.pdbx_description
1 polymer ?
#
loop_
_entity_poly.entity_id
_entity_poly.type
_entity_poly.pdbx_seq_one_letter_code
_entity_poly.pdbx_strand_id
1 'polypeptide(L)'
;MPSTATTLLMLLSSLKPARAPPRGTASPSPTHATPGAAAPPTKESKMPSEFDFLEKHYDRTEIPEVAAQAAKERFGNYPGARTSTVIYGIPWQELVDSIVQAVDNYSYGAIFDTSAFAYLSEYKGRPQWNIVLTGLQYVNATLKVVGATPTYTIASYNNGTVVVTAEVAGNNPPMLGEIVHLQAAVGGYVETLQLKN
;
A
#
# COMPACT_ATOMS: atom_id res chain seq x y z
N MET A 1 27.56 37.52 -32.87
CA MET A 1 26.64 36.43 -33.26
C MET A 1 25.22 36.87 -32.94
N PRO A 2 24.27 36.79 -33.88
CA PRO A 2 22.99 37.47 -33.79
C PRO A 2 22.01 36.77 -32.84
N SER A 3 21.21 37.62 -32.20
CA SER A 3 20.03 37.37 -31.37
C SER A 3 18.83 36.96 -32.22
N THR A 4 18.02 36.02 -31.72
CA THR A 4 16.61 35.88 -32.13
C THR A 4 15.80 35.21 -31.00
N ALA A 5 15.23 36.04 -30.13
CA ALA A 5 13.98 35.75 -29.45
C ALA A 5 12.84 36.10 -30.42
N THR A 6 11.88 35.20 -30.59
CA THR A 6 10.72 35.40 -31.47
C THR A 6 9.45 34.86 -30.80
N THR A 7 8.60 35.80 -30.35
CA THR A 7 7.14 35.93 -30.58
C THR A 7 6.22 34.81 -30.03
N LEU A 8 5.38 35.00 -29.00
CA LEU A 8 4.25 35.92 -28.74
C LEU A 8 2.92 35.58 -29.49
N LEU A 9 1.91 35.26 -28.66
CA LEU A 9 0.47 35.58 -28.75
C LEU A 9 -0.52 34.76 -29.62
N MET A 10 -1.74 34.74 -29.07
CA MET A 10 -3.08 34.55 -29.67
C MET A 10 -3.65 33.12 -29.53
N LEU A 11 -4.88 32.87 -29.08
CA LEU A 11 -6.09 33.71 -29.13
C LEU A 11 -7.13 33.22 -28.09
N LEU A 12 -7.67 34.13 -27.29
CA LEU A 12 -8.92 33.94 -26.54
C LEU A 12 -10.10 33.94 -27.52
N SER A 13 -11.04 33.01 -27.36
CA SER A 13 -12.38 33.11 -27.94
C SER A 13 -13.43 33.02 -26.85
N SER A 14 -14.04 34.16 -26.57
CA SER A 14 -15.25 34.34 -25.76
C SER A 14 -16.50 33.97 -26.57
N LEU A 15 -17.48 33.30 -25.96
CA LEU A 15 -18.90 33.42 -26.32
C LEU A 15 -19.72 33.43 -25.03
N LYS A 16 -20.51 34.48 -24.87
CA LYS A 16 -21.37 34.84 -23.72
C LYS A 16 -22.87 34.60 -24.12
N PRO A 17 -23.89 34.91 -23.29
CA PRO A 17 -24.91 33.97 -22.80
C PRO A 17 -26.35 34.29 -23.27
N ALA A 18 -27.32 33.41 -22.98
CA ALA A 18 -28.78 33.69 -22.92
C ALA A 18 -29.50 32.41 -22.44
N ARG A 19 -30.62 32.33 -21.73
CA ARG A 19 -31.56 33.23 -21.02
C ARG A 19 -32.63 32.26 -20.45
N ALA A 20 -33.04 32.39 -19.19
CA ALA A 20 -34.20 31.70 -18.59
C ALA A 20 -35.38 32.69 -18.41
N PRO A 21 -36.57 32.36 -17.83
CA PRO A 21 -37.36 31.12 -17.64
C PRO A 21 -38.86 31.34 -18.11
N PRO A 22 -39.92 30.59 -17.66
CA PRO A 22 -40.48 30.70 -16.30
C PRO A 22 -41.06 29.42 -15.66
N ARG A 23 -41.33 29.59 -14.35
CA ARG A 23 -41.94 28.73 -13.31
C ARG A 23 -43.16 27.88 -13.70
N GLY A 24 -43.25 26.71 -13.08
CA GLY A 24 -44.49 25.99 -12.76
C GLY A 24 -44.39 25.35 -11.37
N THR A 25 -45.34 25.69 -10.50
CA THR A 25 -45.51 25.27 -9.09
C THR A 25 -46.15 23.89 -8.95
N ALA A 26 -45.73 23.08 -7.97
CA ALA A 26 -46.58 22.44 -6.94
C ALA A 26 -45.85 21.29 -6.21
N SER A 27 -45.72 21.41 -4.89
CA SER A 27 -45.57 20.27 -3.97
C SER A 27 -46.92 19.58 -3.76
N PRO A 28 -46.92 18.29 -3.38
CA PRO A 28 -47.31 17.99 -2.01
C PRO A 28 -46.42 16.93 -1.31
N SER A 29 -46.29 17.07 0.00
CA SER A 29 -45.85 16.03 0.96
C SER A 29 -47.07 15.28 1.53
N PRO A 30 -46.91 14.38 2.52
CA PRO A 30 -46.16 13.12 2.60
C PRO A 30 -47.13 11.92 2.79
N THR A 31 -46.62 10.69 2.97
CA THR A 31 -47.10 9.62 3.90
C THR A 31 -46.87 8.22 3.30
N HIS A 32 -45.92 7.47 3.86
CA HIS A 32 -46.12 6.17 4.53
C HIS A 32 -44.76 5.51 4.74
N ALA A 33 -44.33 5.48 6.02
CA ALA A 33 -43.24 4.64 6.47
C ALA A 33 -43.75 3.19 6.56
N THR A 34 -43.08 2.29 5.86
CA THR A 34 -43.10 0.84 6.14
C THR A 34 -41.66 0.44 6.44
N PRO A 35 -41.38 -0.23 7.56
CA PRO A 35 -40.03 -0.66 7.91
C PRO A 35 -39.63 -1.84 7.01
N GLY A 36 -38.90 -1.53 5.95
CA GLY A 36 -38.21 -2.53 5.14
C GLY A 36 -37.02 -3.08 5.91
N ALA A 37 -36.92 -4.40 5.96
CA ALA A 37 -35.90 -5.21 6.61
C ALA A 37 -34.50 -4.59 6.53
N ALA A 38 -33.78 -4.64 7.66
CA ALA A 38 -32.37 -4.31 7.73
C ALA A 38 -31.61 -5.06 6.62
N ALA A 39 -31.05 -4.31 5.68
CA ALA A 39 -30.11 -4.84 4.72
C ALA A 39 -28.95 -5.50 5.49
N PRO A 40 -28.47 -6.69 5.07
CA PRO A 40 -27.34 -7.33 5.71
C PRO A 40 -26.12 -6.39 5.68
N PRO A 41 -25.21 -6.47 6.68
CA PRO A 41 -24.06 -5.59 6.75
C PRO A 41 -23.28 -5.68 5.44
N THR A 42 -23.17 -4.54 4.79
CA THR A 42 -22.37 -4.34 3.58
C THR A 42 -20.96 -4.78 3.92
N LYS A 43 -20.41 -5.72 3.14
CA LYS A 43 -19.00 -6.12 3.21
C LYS A 43 -18.16 -4.85 3.36
N GLU A 44 -17.31 -4.86 4.39
CA GLU A 44 -16.25 -3.87 4.63
C GLU A 44 -15.63 -3.43 3.30
N SER A 45 -15.40 -2.12 3.20
CA SER A 45 -14.70 -1.48 2.09
C SER A 45 -13.40 -2.24 1.82
N LYS A 46 -13.45 -3.15 0.84
CA LYS A 46 -12.26 -3.84 0.35
C LYS A 46 -11.43 -2.75 -0.30
N MET A 47 -10.31 -2.38 0.31
CA MET A 47 -9.32 -1.50 -0.32
C MET A 47 -8.94 -2.02 -1.72
N PRO A 48 -8.35 -1.20 -2.60
CA PRO A 48 -8.00 -1.63 -3.95
C PRO A 48 -7.17 -2.90 -3.93
N SER A 49 -7.36 -3.78 -4.94
CA SER A 49 -6.64 -5.06 -5.08
C SER A 49 -5.11 -4.94 -5.00
N GLU A 50 -4.60 -3.73 -5.16
CA GLU A 50 -3.19 -3.35 -5.13
C GLU A 50 -2.49 -3.74 -3.82
N PHE A 51 -3.21 -3.79 -2.69
CA PHE A 51 -2.64 -4.11 -1.38
C PHE A 51 -2.94 -5.55 -0.90
N ASP A 52 -3.67 -6.36 -1.67
CA ASP A 52 -4.04 -7.73 -1.29
C ASP A 52 -2.80 -8.61 -0.97
N PHE A 53 -1.65 -8.31 -1.59
CA PHE A 53 -0.38 -8.96 -1.24
C PHE A 53 0.15 -8.48 0.11
N LEU A 54 0.16 -7.18 0.35
CA LEU A 54 0.71 -6.58 1.58
C LEU A 54 -0.12 -6.95 2.80
N GLU A 55 -1.45 -7.02 2.66
CA GLU A 55 -2.37 -7.42 3.74
C GLU A 55 -2.00 -8.78 4.33
N LYS A 56 -1.56 -9.72 3.48
CA LYS A 56 -1.09 -11.03 3.95
C LYS A 56 0.16 -10.91 4.81
N HIS A 57 1.02 -9.93 4.57
CA HIS A 57 2.33 -9.70 5.22
C HIS A 57 2.22 -8.73 6.41
N TYR A 58 1.01 -8.52 6.91
CA TYR A 58 0.73 -7.58 7.96
C TYR A 58 -0.07 -8.25 9.07
N ASP A 59 0.25 -7.93 10.31
CA ASP A 59 -0.56 -8.26 11.47
C ASP A 59 -0.75 -7.00 12.32
N ARG A 60 -2.00 -6.68 12.68
CA ARG A 60 -2.33 -5.50 13.49
C ARG A 60 -1.87 -5.59 14.94
N THR A 61 -1.40 -6.76 15.36
CA THR A 61 -0.92 -7.01 16.71
C THR A 61 0.28 -6.11 17.04
N GLU A 62 0.42 -5.79 18.33
CA GLU A 62 1.64 -5.22 18.89
C GLU A 62 2.48 -6.31 19.60
N ILE A 63 1.97 -7.55 19.62
CA ILE A 63 2.57 -8.68 20.33
C ILE A 63 3.42 -9.50 19.34
N PRO A 64 4.75 -9.58 19.54
CA PRO A 64 5.66 -10.22 18.59
C PRO A 64 5.38 -11.72 18.40
N GLU A 65 4.91 -12.43 19.43
CA GLU A 65 4.56 -13.86 19.34
C GLU A 65 3.35 -14.11 18.44
N VAL A 66 2.38 -13.21 18.43
CA VAL A 66 1.20 -13.31 17.55
C VAL A 66 1.63 -13.09 16.09
N ALA A 67 2.46 -12.07 15.83
CA ALA A 67 3.01 -11.83 14.51
C ALA A 67 3.88 -13.00 14.04
N ALA A 68 4.66 -13.62 14.95
CA ALA A 68 5.46 -14.81 14.66
C ALA A 68 4.60 -16.02 14.28
N GLN A 69 3.47 -16.22 14.96
CA GLN A 69 2.52 -17.26 14.60
C GLN A 69 1.95 -17.03 13.19
N ALA A 70 1.51 -15.81 12.89
CA ALA A 70 1.04 -15.43 11.55
C ALA A 70 2.12 -15.67 10.48
N ALA A 71 3.38 -15.31 10.77
CA ALA A 71 4.51 -15.54 9.87
C ALA A 71 4.75 -17.03 9.59
N LYS A 72 4.59 -17.90 10.59
CA LYS A 72 4.72 -19.36 10.46
C LYS A 72 3.57 -19.97 9.66
N GLU A 73 2.33 -19.59 9.94
CA GLU A 73 1.14 -20.14 9.26
C GLU A 73 1.15 -19.88 7.75
N ARG A 74 1.76 -18.78 7.33
CA ARG A 74 1.93 -18.45 5.91
C ARG A 74 2.75 -19.46 5.12
N PHE A 75 3.64 -20.26 5.72
CA PHE A 75 4.30 -21.34 4.99
C PHE A 75 3.31 -22.39 4.49
N GLY A 76 2.17 -22.59 5.15
CA GLY A 76 1.09 -23.46 4.66
C GLY A 76 0.48 -22.92 3.36
N ASN A 77 0.32 -21.61 3.26
CA ASN A 77 -0.20 -20.93 2.07
C ASN A 77 0.86 -20.81 0.96
N TYR A 78 2.15 -20.81 1.33
CA TYR A 78 3.29 -20.58 0.44
C TYR A 78 4.44 -21.58 0.72
N PRO A 79 4.28 -22.87 0.38
CA PRO A 79 5.22 -23.94 0.77
C PRO A 79 6.62 -23.82 0.14
N GLY A 80 6.76 -23.06 -0.95
CA GLY A 80 8.04 -22.79 -1.59
C GLY A 80 8.83 -21.61 -0.99
N ALA A 81 8.23 -20.83 -0.09
CA ALA A 81 8.90 -19.69 0.53
C ALA A 81 9.99 -20.16 1.50
N ARG A 82 11.16 -19.54 1.44
CA ARG A 82 12.26 -19.78 2.41
C ARG A 82 12.16 -18.85 3.63
N THR A 83 11.60 -17.67 3.43
CA THR A 83 11.38 -16.66 4.45
C THR A 83 9.97 -16.12 4.32
N SER A 84 9.31 -15.93 5.46
CA SER A 84 8.01 -15.27 5.59
C SER A 84 8.19 -14.06 6.51
N THR A 85 7.99 -12.87 5.96
CA THR A 85 8.09 -11.60 6.70
C THR A 85 6.69 -11.12 7.04
N VAL A 86 6.49 -10.69 8.28
CA VAL A 86 5.26 -10.03 8.74
C VAL A 86 5.61 -8.72 9.44
N ILE A 87 5.05 -7.61 8.96
CA ILE A 87 5.10 -6.30 9.60
C ILE A 87 4.03 -6.25 10.70
N TYR A 88 4.35 -5.70 11.85
CA TYR A 88 3.41 -5.55 12.97
C TYR A 88 3.67 -4.25 13.75
N GLY A 89 2.80 -3.93 14.71
CA GLY A 89 2.97 -2.76 15.59
C GLY A 89 2.83 -1.41 14.90
N ILE A 90 2.16 -1.35 13.74
CA ILE A 90 1.79 -0.12 13.02
C ILE A 90 0.34 -0.26 12.56
N PRO A 91 -0.51 0.78 12.64
CA PRO A 91 -1.85 0.74 12.05
C PRO A 91 -1.82 0.50 10.54
N TRP A 92 -2.74 -0.31 10.04
CA TRP A 92 -2.82 -0.65 8.61
C TRP A 92 -2.94 0.58 7.72
N GLN A 93 -3.81 1.53 8.10
CA GLN A 93 -3.99 2.76 7.33
C GLN A 93 -2.71 3.59 7.30
N GLU A 94 -1.96 3.65 8.40
CA GLU A 94 -0.69 4.38 8.48
C GLU A 94 0.38 3.77 7.56
N LEU A 95 0.43 2.43 7.47
CA LEU A 95 1.31 1.72 6.55
C LEU A 95 0.96 2.01 5.08
N VAL A 96 -0.33 1.97 4.75
CA VAL A 96 -0.85 2.23 3.40
C VAL A 96 -0.58 3.69 3.00
N ASP A 97 -0.92 4.63 3.87
CA ASP A 97 -0.72 6.06 3.64
C ASP A 97 0.76 6.37 3.43
N SER A 98 1.66 5.73 4.19
CA SER A 98 3.11 5.88 4.01
C SER A 98 3.59 5.43 2.63
N ILE A 99 3.03 4.33 2.10
CA ILE A 99 3.36 3.81 0.77
C ILE A 99 2.84 4.75 -0.33
N VAL A 100 1.57 5.14 -0.24
CA VAL A 100 0.94 6.04 -1.22
C VAL A 100 1.66 7.37 -1.25
N GLN A 101 1.91 7.96 -0.08
CA GLN A 101 2.61 9.23 0.03
C GLN A 101 4.03 9.15 -0.52
N ALA A 102 4.77 8.05 -0.29
CA ALA A 102 6.10 7.88 -0.86
C ALA A 102 6.10 7.90 -2.40
N VAL A 103 5.09 7.26 -3.03
CA VAL A 103 4.92 7.27 -4.49
C VAL A 103 4.50 8.65 -4.99
N ASP A 104 3.51 9.28 -4.36
CA ASP A 104 3.06 10.62 -4.73
C ASP A 104 4.20 11.65 -4.63
N ASN A 105 5.01 11.57 -3.59
CA ASN A 105 6.18 12.43 -3.40
C ASN A 105 7.16 12.32 -4.57
N TYR A 106 7.47 11.09 -4.98
CA TYR A 106 8.31 10.86 -6.16
C TYR A 106 7.66 11.42 -7.43
N SER A 107 6.38 11.11 -7.63
CA SER A 107 5.63 11.39 -8.86
C SER A 107 5.36 12.87 -9.08
N TYR A 108 5.20 13.64 -8.01
CA TYR A 108 4.95 15.09 -8.05
C TYR A 108 6.15 15.94 -7.62
N GLY A 109 7.31 15.34 -7.35
CA GLY A 109 8.55 16.03 -7.00
C GLY A 109 8.50 16.76 -5.66
N ALA A 110 7.70 16.26 -4.72
CA ALA A 110 7.57 16.85 -3.39
C ALA A 110 8.51 16.16 -2.40
N ILE A 111 9.18 16.94 -1.56
CA ILE A 111 10.05 16.43 -0.49
C ILE A 111 9.30 16.62 0.83
N PHE A 112 8.76 15.55 1.37
CA PHE A 112 8.22 15.51 2.72
C PHE A 112 9.18 14.74 3.62
N ASP A 113 9.26 15.14 4.89
CA ASP A 113 9.97 14.38 5.93
C ASP A 113 9.11 13.18 6.33
N THR A 114 9.36 12.03 5.70
CA THR A 114 8.59 10.79 5.90
C THR A 114 9.54 9.63 6.15
N SER A 115 9.06 8.63 6.91
CA SER A 115 9.78 7.36 7.13
C SER A 115 9.76 6.43 5.91
N ALA A 116 9.30 6.92 4.75
CA ALA A 116 9.08 6.15 3.54
C ALA A 116 9.49 6.94 2.29
N PHE A 117 10.22 6.32 1.37
CA PHE A 117 10.54 6.91 0.07
C PHE A 117 10.39 5.90 -1.05
N ALA A 118 10.02 6.36 -2.24
CA ALA A 118 9.89 5.51 -3.43
C ALA A 118 10.89 5.93 -4.51
N TYR A 119 11.32 4.97 -5.32
CA TYR A 119 12.05 5.22 -6.55
C TYR A 119 11.68 4.21 -7.63
N LEU A 120 11.84 4.61 -8.89
CA LEU A 120 11.64 3.73 -10.03
C LEU A 120 12.90 2.92 -10.33
N SER A 121 12.71 1.63 -10.56
CA SER A 121 13.70 0.75 -11.19
C SER A 121 13.08 -0.01 -12.35
N GLU A 122 13.84 -0.94 -12.91
CA GLU A 122 13.37 -1.85 -13.94
C GLU A 122 13.52 -3.31 -13.46
N TYR A 123 12.47 -4.11 -13.65
CA TYR A 123 12.50 -5.55 -13.44
C TYR A 123 12.02 -6.26 -14.70
N LYS A 124 12.90 -7.09 -15.31
CA LYS A 124 12.63 -7.82 -16.56
C LYS A 124 12.11 -6.93 -17.71
N GLY A 125 12.69 -5.74 -17.90
CA GLY A 125 12.27 -4.84 -18.98
C GLY A 125 11.03 -4.01 -18.69
N ARG A 126 10.51 -4.03 -17.45
CA ARG A 126 9.30 -3.28 -17.06
C ARG A 126 9.60 -2.34 -15.89
N PRO A 127 9.05 -1.11 -15.89
CA PRO A 127 9.13 -0.22 -14.73
C PRO A 127 8.56 -0.87 -13.48
N GLN A 128 9.23 -0.68 -12.35
CA GLN A 128 8.83 -1.19 -11.04
C GLN A 128 9.08 -0.12 -9.97
N TRP A 129 8.14 0.02 -9.05
CA TRP A 129 8.35 0.78 -7.83
C TRP A 129 9.16 -0.01 -6.82
N ASN A 130 10.13 0.65 -6.19
CA ASN A 130 10.73 0.20 -4.94
C ASN A 130 10.38 1.24 -3.88
N ILE A 131 9.53 0.83 -2.94
CA ILE A 131 9.09 1.66 -1.84
C ILE A 131 9.83 1.17 -0.59
N VAL A 132 10.69 2.02 -0.06
CA VAL A 132 11.50 1.75 1.12
C VAL A 132 10.78 2.34 2.32
N LEU A 133 10.38 1.48 3.26
CA LEU A 133 9.71 1.83 4.51
C LEU A 133 10.70 1.60 5.65
N THR A 134 10.86 2.58 6.54
CA THR A 134 11.81 2.56 7.66
C THR A 134 11.10 2.71 9.00
N GLY A 135 11.79 2.39 10.10
CA GLY A 135 11.23 2.51 11.45
C GLY A 135 10.22 1.41 11.83
N LEU A 136 10.06 0.37 11.00
CA LEU A 136 9.04 -0.66 11.19
C LEU A 136 9.44 -1.71 12.21
N GLN A 137 8.45 -2.38 12.79
CA GLN A 137 8.66 -3.66 13.49
C GLN A 137 8.27 -4.80 12.55
N TYR A 138 9.10 -5.83 12.47
CA TYR A 138 8.77 -7.01 11.67
C TYR A 138 9.34 -8.28 12.29
N VAL A 139 8.72 -9.41 11.95
CA VAL A 139 9.25 -10.75 12.23
C VAL A 139 9.62 -11.42 10.92
N ASN A 140 10.74 -12.16 10.94
CA ASN A 140 11.11 -13.06 9.85
C ASN A 140 11.06 -14.48 10.37
N ALA A 141 10.15 -15.28 9.83
CA ALA A 141 10.19 -16.72 9.96
C ALA A 141 11.00 -17.32 8.81
N THR A 142 12.03 -18.10 9.10
CA THR A 142 12.89 -18.77 8.12
C THR A 142 12.71 -20.27 8.23
N LEU A 143 12.42 -20.89 7.10
CA LEU A 143 12.35 -22.34 6.96
C LEU A 143 13.74 -22.88 6.59
N LYS A 144 14.29 -23.76 7.43
CA LYS A 144 15.49 -24.55 7.15
C LYS A 144 15.09 -26.02 7.05
N VAL A 145 15.38 -26.64 5.92
CA VAL A 145 15.21 -28.09 5.75
C VAL A 145 16.51 -28.76 6.16
N VAL A 146 16.51 -29.42 7.31
CA VAL A 146 17.64 -30.22 7.78
C VAL A 146 17.24 -31.69 7.68
N GLY A 147 17.78 -32.41 6.70
CA GLY A 147 17.34 -33.75 6.36
C GLY A 147 15.91 -33.76 5.79
N ALA A 148 15.00 -34.52 6.40
CA ALA A 148 13.59 -34.62 6.00
C ALA A 148 12.64 -33.75 6.86
N THR A 149 13.16 -33.03 7.86
CA THR A 149 12.33 -32.28 8.82
C THR A 149 12.42 -30.77 8.58
N PRO A 150 11.31 -30.09 8.30
CA PRO A 150 11.27 -28.64 8.25
C PRO A 150 11.47 -28.06 9.65
N THR A 151 12.53 -27.28 9.84
CA THR A 151 12.81 -26.55 11.08
C THR A 151 12.57 -25.07 10.84
N TYR A 152 11.83 -24.40 11.73
CA TYR A 152 11.53 -22.98 11.61
C TYR A 152 12.32 -22.19 12.66
N THR A 153 12.95 -21.11 12.24
CA THR A 153 13.56 -20.13 13.14
C THR A 153 12.86 -18.80 12.92
N ILE A 154 12.38 -18.17 13.99
CA ILE A 154 11.68 -16.89 13.89
C ILE A 154 12.44 -15.86 14.71
N ALA A 155 12.73 -14.71 14.10
CA ALA A 155 13.40 -13.60 14.76
C ALA A 155 12.57 -12.33 14.62
N SER A 156 12.49 -11.54 15.69
CA SER A 156 11.86 -10.23 15.71
C SER A 156 12.91 -9.12 15.54
N TYR A 157 12.48 -8.07 14.87
CA TYR A 157 13.30 -6.91 14.55
C TYR A 157 12.52 -5.63 14.83
N ASN A 158 13.22 -4.60 15.28
CA ASN A 158 12.71 -3.25 15.44
C ASN A 158 13.52 -2.24 14.61
N ASN A 159 13.00 -1.02 14.49
CA ASN A 159 13.59 0.04 13.67
C ASN A 159 14.04 -0.47 12.28
N GLY A 160 13.17 -1.28 11.70
CA GLY A 160 13.41 -2.09 10.54
C GLY A 160 13.18 -1.32 9.25
N THR A 161 13.88 -1.76 8.20
CA THR A 161 13.67 -1.33 6.83
C THR A 161 13.08 -2.48 6.03
N VAL A 162 11.92 -2.22 5.42
CA VAL A 162 11.25 -3.15 4.51
C VAL A 162 11.12 -2.48 3.15
N VAL A 163 11.47 -3.22 2.10
CA VAL A 163 11.28 -2.79 0.72
C VAL A 163 10.06 -3.49 0.16
N VAL A 164 9.08 -2.71 -0.25
CA VAL A 164 7.89 -3.16 -0.96
C VAL A 164 8.08 -2.86 -2.43
N THR A 165 7.91 -3.86 -3.30
CA THR A 165 7.94 -3.63 -4.74
C THR A 165 6.53 -3.68 -5.32
N ALA A 166 6.21 -2.75 -6.20
CA ALA A 166 4.91 -2.69 -6.87
C ALA A 166 5.05 -2.46 -8.37
N GLU A 167 4.05 -2.88 -9.13
CA GLU A 167 3.91 -2.49 -10.53
C GLU A 167 3.71 -0.99 -10.65
N VAL A 168 4.15 -0.40 -11.77
CA VAL A 168 3.89 1.00 -12.07
C VAL A 168 2.61 1.08 -12.90
N ALA A 169 1.61 1.79 -12.38
CA ALA A 169 0.40 2.15 -13.11
C ALA A 169 0.55 3.54 -13.73
N GLY A 170 -0.20 3.82 -14.81
CA GLY A 170 -0.12 5.12 -15.49
C GLY A 170 1.21 5.36 -16.22
N ASN A 171 1.27 6.44 -17.01
CA ASN A 171 2.44 6.78 -17.82
C ASN A 171 3.13 8.07 -17.36
N ASN A 172 2.36 9.12 -17.04
CA ASN A 172 2.91 10.39 -16.55
C ASN A 172 1.81 11.23 -15.84
N PRO A 173 1.89 11.44 -14.51
CA PRO A 173 2.90 10.89 -13.62
C PRO A 173 2.73 9.37 -13.45
N PRO A 174 3.81 8.63 -13.13
CA PRO A 174 3.71 7.23 -12.74
C PRO A 174 2.94 7.11 -11.43
N MET A 175 2.12 6.09 -11.27
CA MET A 175 1.24 5.86 -10.12
C MET A 175 1.51 4.49 -9.52
N LEU A 176 1.10 4.30 -8.26
CA LEU A 176 1.16 3.00 -7.60
C LEU A 176 0.26 2.01 -8.34
N GLY A 177 0.79 0.84 -8.65
CA GLY A 177 0.03 -0.32 -9.11
C GLY A 177 0.06 -1.44 -8.07
N GLU A 178 -0.12 -2.69 -8.51
CA GLU A 178 -0.20 -3.83 -7.60
C GLU A 178 1.11 -4.09 -6.85
N ILE A 179 1.04 -4.29 -5.54
CA ILE A 179 2.18 -4.73 -4.74
C ILE A 179 2.43 -6.21 -5.03
N VAL A 180 3.64 -6.53 -5.46
CA VAL A 180 4.01 -7.88 -5.94
C VAL A 180 5.04 -8.59 -5.06
N HIS A 181 5.80 -7.82 -4.27
CA HIS A 181 6.82 -8.41 -3.39
C HIS A 181 7.10 -7.54 -2.18
N LEU A 182 7.61 -8.19 -1.13
CA LEU A 182 8.06 -7.57 0.10
C LEU A 182 9.34 -8.25 0.54
N GLN A 183 10.36 -7.46 0.84
CA GLN A 183 11.65 -7.92 1.33
C GLN A 183 12.07 -7.11 2.56
N ALA A 184 12.33 -7.80 3.67
CA ALA A 184 13.04 -7.20 4.80
C ALA A 184 14.52 -6.98 4.44
N ALA A 185 15.03 -5.78 4.65
CA ALA A 185 16.41 -5.42 4.33
C ALA A 185 17.32 -5.43 5.57
N VAL A 186 17.08 -4.52 6.52
CA VAL A 186 17.86 -4.36 7.75
C VAL A 186 16.93 -4.09 8.92
N GLY A 187 17.37 -4.39 10.14
CA GLY A 187 16.64 -4.06 11.36
C GLY A 187 17.48 -4.37 12.60
N GLY A 188 17.15 -3.72 13.71
CA GLY A 188 17.72 -4.06 15.00
C GLY A 188 17.18 -5.42 15.44
N TYR A 189 18.06 -6.42 15.54
CA TYR A 189 17.68 -7.71 16.11
C TYR A 189 17.22 -7.51 17.55
N VAL A 190 16.04 -8.03 17.88
CA VAL A 190 15.50 -7.99 19.24
C VAL A 190 15.72 -9.35 19.90
N GLU A 191 15.08 -10.40 19.37
CA GLU A 191 15.19 -11.75 19.91
C GLU A 191 14.80 -12.83 18.90
N THR A 192 15.06 -14.09 19.28
CA THR A 192 14.55 -15.28 18.58
C THR A 192 13.34 -15.80 19.34
N LEU A 193 12.20 -15.83 18.64
CA LEU A 193 10.92 -16.23 19.21
C LEU A 193 10.75 -17.74 19.14
N GLN A 194 10.37 -18.32 20.27
CA GLN A 194 10.01 -19.74 20.37
C GLN A 194 8.49 -19.86 20.42
N LEU A 195 7.89 -20.33 19.33
CA LEU A 195 6.47 -20.63 19.31
C LEU A 195 6.23 -21.91 20.11
N LYS A 196 5.35 -21.82 21.11
CA LYS A 196 4.85 -23.03 21.80
C LYS A 196 4.01 -23.81 20.78
N ASN A 197 4.32 -25.09 20.62
CA ASN A 197 3.53 -26.00 19.79
C ASN A 197 2.14 -26.23 20.36
#